data_AF-A0AAD6LPK7-F1
#
_entry.id   AF-A0AAD6LPK7-F1
#
_cell.length_a   1.000
_cell.length_b   1.000
_cell.length_c   1.000
_cell.angle_alpha   90.00
_cell.angle_beta   90.00
_cell.angle_gamma   90.00
#
_symmetry.space_group_name_H-M   'P 1'
#
loop_
_entity.id
_entity.type
_entity.pdbx_description
1 polymer ?
#
loop_
_entity_poly.entity_id
_entity_poly.type
_entity_poly.pdbx_seq_one_letter_code
_entity_poly.pdbx_strand_id
1 'polypeptide(L)'
;MVQRLTYRKRHSYATKSNQHRVVKTPGGKLIYQTTKKRASGPKCPVTGKRIQGIPHLRPAEYKRSRLSRNRRTVNRAYGGVLSGSANNPSLLGGGAKDCEEGFEDPEVERKTSLKELDERADPKMVQRLTYRKRHSYATKSNQHRVVKTPGGKLIYQTTKKRASGPKCPVTGKRIQGIPHLRPAEYKRSRLSRNRRTVNRAYGGVLSGSAVRERIIRAFLVEEQKIVKKVLKIQKSKEKQASKS
;
A
#
# COMPACT_ATOMS: atom_id res chain seq x y z
N MET A 1 -32.36 -8.53 -41.36
CA MET A 1 -31.62 -9.40 -40.41
C MET A 1 -30.90 -8.54 -39.36
N VAL A 2 -31.23 -8.68 -38.07
CA VAL A 2 -30.54 -7.96 -36.98
C VAL A 2 -29.25 -8.70 -36.64
N GLN A 3 -28.09 -8.06 -36.85
CA GLN A 3 -26.79 -8.65 -36.55
C GLN A 3 -26.58 -8.71 -35.02
N ARG A 4 -26.63 -9.91 -34.42
CA ARG A 4 -26.37 -10.11 -32.97
C ARG A 4 -24.87 -9.95 -32.66
N LEU A 5 -24.55 -9.16 -31.63
CA LEU A 5 -23.18 -8.85 -31.21
C LEU A 5 -22.81 -9.65 -29.95
N THR A 6 -21.61 -10.23 -29.92
CA THR A 6 -21.07 -10.97 -28.76
C THR A 6 -19.85 -10.28 -28.17
N TYR A 7 -19.74 -10.28 -26.84
CA TYR A 7 -18.58 -9.72 -26.15
C TYR A 7 -17.35 -10.63 -26.34
N ARG A 8 -16.23 -10.08 -26.84
CA ARG A 8 -14.97 -10.82 -27.03
C ARG A 8 -14.25 -11.23 -25.73
N LYS A 9 -14.65 -10.73 -24.56
CA LYS A 9 -14.02 -11.06 -23.26
C LYS A 9 -15.01 -11.78 -22.35
N ARG A 10 -14.48 -12.71 -21.53
CA ARG A 10 -15.23 -13.46 -20.51
C ARG A 10 -15.83 -12.59 -19.39
N HIS A 11 -15.37 -11.36 -19.22
CA HIS A 11 -15.91 -10.46 -18.19
C HIS A 11 -17.09 -9.67 -18.78
N SER A 12 -18.30 -10.05 -18.41
CA SER A 12 -19.57 -9.48 -18.92
C SER A 12 -20.10 -8.30 -18.10
N TYR A 13 -19.51 -8.01 -16.94
CA TYR A 13 -20.02 -6.97 -16.04
C TYR A 13 -19.75 -5.55 -16.56
N ALA A 14 -20.77 -4.69 -16.46
CA ALA A 14 -20.72 -3.27 -16.80
C ALA A 14 -19.92 -2.47 -15.76
N THR A 15 -18.59 -2.51 -15.88
CA THR A 15 -17.67 -1.74 -15.01
C THR A 15 -17.05 -0.58 -15.76
N LYS A 16 -16.58 0.47 -15.06
CA LYS A 16 -15.84 1.60 -15.66
C LYS A 16 -14.58 1.16 -16.45
N SER A 17 -14.09 -0.07 -16.25
CA SER A 17 -12.98 -0.71 -16.98
C SER A 17 -13.39 -1.51 -18.21
N ASN A 18 -14.68 -1.77 -18.38
CA ASN A 18 -15.25 -2.66 -19.38
C ASN A 18 -16.28 -1.91 -20.22
N GLN A 19 -15.95 -0.68 -20.61
CA GLN A 19 -16.74 0.08 -21.56
C GLN A 19 -16.41 -0.40 -22.98
N HIS A 20 -17.44 -0.48 -23.82
CA HIS A 20 -17.35 -0.93 -25.20
C HIS A 20 -17.99 0.10 -26.13
N ARG A 21 -17.44 0.24 -27.33
CA ARG A 21 -18.08 0.97 -28.43
C ARG A 21 -18.33 0.01 -29.58
N VAL A 22 -19.44 0.19 -30.28
CA VAL A 22 -19.72 -0.56 -31.51
C VAL A 22 -18.96 0.09 -32.65
N VAL A 23 -18.22 -0.69 -33.42
CA VAL A 23 -17.43 -0.22 -34.57
C VAL A 23 -17.74 -1.10 -35.78
N LYS A 24 -17.86 -0.50 -36.96
CA LYS A 24 -17.94 -1.23 -38.24
C LYS A 24 -16.52 -1.57 -38.70
N THR A 25 -16.28 -2.85 -38.98
CA THR A 25 -15.04 -3.30 -39.62
C THR A 25 -15.05 -2.92 -41.11
N PRO A 26 -13.87 -2.87 -41.79
CA PRO A 26 -13.80 -2.63 -43.22
C PRO A 26 -14.68 -3.58 -44.06
N GLY A 27 -14.92 -4.80 -43.58
CA GLY A 27 -15.83 -5.78 -44.20
C GLY A 27 -17.30 -5.66 -43.77
N GLY A 28 -17.76 -4.49 -43.31
CA GLY A 28 -19.17 -4.19 -43.00
C GLY A 28 -19.73 -4.80 -41.71
N LYS A 29 -19.00 -5.70 -41.03
CA LYS A 29 -19.47 -6.36 -39.79
C LYS A 29 -19.35 -5.43 -38.59
N LEU A 30 -20.39 -5.36 -37.76
CA LEU A 30 -20.40 -4.66 -36.48
C LEU A 30 -19.67 -5.49 -35.41
N ILE A 31 -18.78 -4.86 -34.62
CA ILE A 31 -18.06 -5.49 -33.50
C ILE A 31 -18.01 -4.60 -32.25
N TYR A 32 -17.98 -5.21 -31.07
CA TYR A 32 -17.66 -4.49 -29.82
C TYR A 32 -16.15 -4.30 -29.68
N GLN A 33 -15.69 -3.05 -29.76
CA GLN A 33 -14.32 -2.67 -29.45
C GLN A 33 -14.25 -2.15 -28.00
N THR A 34 -13.40 -2.74 -27.17
CA THR A 34 -13.18 -2.25 -25.80
C THR A 34 -12.56 -0.87 -25.83
N THR A 35 -13.20 0.10 -25.18
CA THR A 35 -12.62 1.42 -25.01
C THR A 35 -11.62 1.39 -23.85
N LYS A 36 -10.39 1.81 -24.14
CA LYS A 36 -9.39 2.02 -23.10
C LYS A 36 -9.86 3.22 -22.25
N LYS A 37 -9.90 3.07 -20.90
CA LYS A 37 -9.98 4.22 -19.96
C LYS A 37 -9.02 5.35 -20.38
N ARG A 38 -9.49 6.60 -20.38
CA ARG A 38 -8.61 7.77 -20.57
C ARG A 38 -7.57 7.81 -19.45
N ALA A 39 -6.31 8.04 -19.80
CA ALA A 39 -5.26 8.23 -18.82
C ALA A 39 -5.43 9.59 -18.14
N SER A 40 -5.31 9.64 -16.81
CA SER A 40 -5.32 10.89 -16.06
C SER A 40 -4.02 11.68 -16.24
N GLY A 41 -2.94 11.03 -16.69
CA GLY A 41 -1.56 11.53 -16.75
C GLY A 41 -1.05 12.08 -15.42
N PRO A 42 0.19 12.59 -15.40
CA PRO A 42 0.78 13.16 -14.20
C PRO A 42 0.17 14.52 -13.87
N LYS A 43 -0.09 14.73 -12.59
CA LYS A 43 -0.63 15.96 -12.03
C LYS A 43 0.35 16.50 -11.01
N CYS A 44 0.36 17.81 -10.84
CA CYS A 44 1.08 18.42 -9.73
C CYS A 44 0.49 17.93 -8.40
N PRO A 45 1.29 17.43 -7.45
CA PRO A 45 0.80 16.94 -6.16
C PRO A 45 0.20 18.06 -5.29
N VAL A 46 0.61 19.30 -5.51
CA VAL A 46 0.16 20.47 -4.73
C VAL A 46 -1.08 21.10 -5.34
N THR A 47 -1.08 21.38 -6.65
CA THR A 47 -2.19 22.11 -7.29
C THR A 47 -3.23 21.22 -7.95
N GLY A 48 -2.95 19.91 -8.12
CA GLY A 48 -3.82 18.97 -8.84
C GLY A 48 -3.97 19.25 -10.34
N LYS A 49 -3.39 20.35 -10.83
CA LYS A 49 -3.38 20.75 -12.24
C LYS A 49 -2.45 19.86 -13.04
N ARG A 50 -2.74 19.75 -14.35
CA ARG A 50 -1.96 18.94 -15.28
C ARG A 50 -0.58 19.57 -15.48
N ILE A 51 0.45 18.72 -15.55
CA ILE A 51 1.80 19.18 -15.87
C ILE A 51 1.90 19.34 -17.39
N GLN A 52 2.11 20.57 -17.86
CA GLN A 52 2.27 20.87 -19.27
C GLN A 52 3.57 20.24 -19.81
N GLY A 53 3.56 19.79 -21.06
CA GLY A 53 4.73 19.17 -21.72
C GLY A 53 4.89 17.66 -21.51
N ILE A 54 4.18 17.04 -20.55
CA ILE A 54 4.20 15.58 -20.38
C ILE A 54 2.96 14.92 -21.02
N PRO A 55 3.12 13.94 -21.93
CA PRO A 55 1.98 13.30 -22.60
C PRO A 55 1.15 12.48 -21.59
N HIS A 56 -0.18 12.59 -21.63
CA HIS A 56 -1.09 11.83 -20.74
C HIS A 56 -1.18 10.35 -21.13
N LEU A 57 -0.12 9.60 -20.85
CA LEU A 57 -0.06 8.15 -21.06
C LEU A 57 -0.40 7.39 -19.78
N ARG A 58 -0.75 6.12 -19.93
CA ARG A 58 -0.84 5.21 -18.77
C ARG A 58 0.55 4.84 -18.25
N PRO A 59 0.68 4.46 -16.97
CA PRO A 59 1.95 4.00 -16.41
C PRO A 59 2.63 2.89 -17.23
N ALA A 60 1.87 1.92 -17.76
CA ALA A 60 2.40 0.85 -18.60
C ALA A 60 2.77 1.29 -20.03
N GLU A 61 2.24 2.41 -20.50
CA GLU A 61 2.55 3.00 -21.80
C GLU A 61 3.83 3.83 -21.70
N TYR A 62 4.06 4.57 -20.61
CA TYR A 62 5.37 5.20 -20.35
C TYR A 62 6.50 4.17 -20.32
N LYS A 63 6.31 3.04 -19.63
CA LYS A 63 7.32 1.97 -19.56
C LYS A 63 7.65 1.36 -20.92
N ARG A 64 6.67 1.33 -21.84
CA ARG A 64 6.83 0.79 -23.20
C ARG A 64 7.17 1.84 -24.25
N SER A 65 7.04 3.13 -23.91
CA SER A 65 7.31 4.22 -24.83
C SER A 65 8.81 4.33 -25.09
N ARG A 66 9.19 4.65 -26.33
CA ARG A 66 10.55 5.05 -26.72
C ARG A 66 10.83 6.53 -26.45
N LEU A 67 10.02 7.20 -25.62
CA LEU A 67 10.18 8.62 -25.33
C LEU A 67 11.52 8.86 -24.62
N SER A 68 12.28 9.88 -24.98
CA SER A 68 13.47 10.25 -24.21
C SER A 68 13.10 10.64 -22.77
N ARG A 69 14.03 10.51 -21.82
CA ARG A 69 13.79 10.79 -20.39
C ARG A 69 13.20 12.20 -20.20
N ASN A 70 13.73 13.18 -20.95
CA ASN A 70 13.31 14.59 -20.94
C ASN A 70 11.87 14.83 -21.42
N ARG A 71 11.27 13.89 -22.17
CA ARG A 71 9.85 13.92 -22.55
C ARG A 71 8.94 13.19 -21.57
N ARG A 72 9.50 12.47 -20.60
CA ARG A 72 8.78 11.77 -19.51
C ARG A 72 8.88 12.51 -18.18
N THR A 73 9.91 13.34 -18.00
CA THR A 73 10.21 14.10 -16.78
C THR A 73 10.47 15.55 -17.15
N VAL A 74 9.92 16.50 -16.38
CA VAL A 74 10.36 17.90 -16.49
C VAL A 74 11.72 17.98 -15.79
N ASN A 75 12.78 18.34 -16.52
CA ASN A 75 14.04 18.74 -15.88
C ASN A 75 13.76 20.07 -15.15
N ARG A 76 13.93 20.10 -13.83
CA ARG A 76 13.92 21.37 -13.08
C ARG A 76 15.04 21.34 -12.05
N ALA A 77 15.80 22.44 -12.04
CA ALA A 77 17.08 22.59 -11.34
C ALA A 77 16.99 22.52 -9.80
N TYR A 78 15.82 22.74 -9.21
CA TYR A 78 15.62 22.56 -7.76
C TYR A 78 14.24 21.96 -7.49
N GLY A 79 14.21 20.96 -6.60
CA GLY A 79 13.04 20.16 -6.24
C GLY A 79 11.96 20.94 -5.47
N GLY A 80 11.27 21.86 -6.14
CA GLY A 80 10.17 22.63 -5.58
C GLY A 80 9.15 23.07 -6.64
N VAL A 81 7.87 23.09 -6.26
CA VAL A 81 6.74 23.46 -7.12
C VAL A 81 6.57 24.98 -7.09
N LEU A 82 6.96 25.67 -8.16
CA LEU A 82 6.47 27.04 -8.42
C LEU A 82 5.46 27.00 -9.56
N SER A 83 4.23 27.36 -9.22
CA SER A 83 3.21 27.80 -10.17
C SER A 83 3.62 29.16 -10.74
N GLY A 84 3.95 29.22 -12.02
CA GLY A 84 4.09 30.49 -12.74
C GLY A 84 2.73 30.91 -13.28
N SER A 85 2.02 31.76 -12.53
CA SER A 85 1.18 32.79 -13.16
C SER A 85 2.16 33.80 -13.77
N ALA A 86 1.99 34.10 -15.06
CA ALA A 86 2.63 35.26 -15.66
C ALA A 86 2.05 36.50 -14.99
N ASN A 87 2.94 37.32 -14.42
CA ASN A 87 2.87 38.78 -14.24
C ASN A 87 3.71 39.19 -13.01
N ASN A 88 5.02 39.33 -13.20
CA ASN A 88 5.78 40.46 -12.65
C ASN A 88 7.16 40.56 -13.32
N PRO A 89 7.47 41.70 -13.98
CA PRO A 89 8.77 41.97 -14.57
C PRO A 89 9.64 42.71 -13.55
N SER A 90 10.71 42.08 -13.08
CA SER A 90 11.85 42.77 -12.46
C SER A 90 12.90 41.76 -12.01
N LEU A 91 13.94 41.58 -12.83
CA LEU A 91 15.32 41.75 -12.40
C LEU A 91 16.24 41.55 -13.60
N LEU A 92 16.90 42.65 -13.93
CA LEU A 92 17.79 42.89 -15.04
C LEU A 92 19.13 42.17 -14.83
N GLY A 93 19.71 41.71 -15.95
CA GLY A 93 21.07 42.12 -16.32
C GLY A 93 22.25 41.23 -15.91
N GLY A 94 23.03 40.85 -16.92
CA GLY A 94 24.43 40.40 -16.83
C GLY A 94 24.58 38.89 -16.90
N GLY A 95 25.27 38.27 -17.85
CA GLY A 95 26.04 38.76 -18.98
C GLY A 95 26.60 37.50 -19.65
N ALA A 96 26.41 37.36 -20.96
CA ALA A 96 27.17 36.43 -21.76
C ALA A 96 28.56 37.02 -21.97
N LYS A 97 29.60 36.34 -21.46
CA LYS A 97 30.99 36.51 -21.87
C LYS A 97 31.66 35.13 -21.78
N ASP A 98 31.74 34.50 -22.95
CA ASP A 98 32.89 33.79 -23.50
C ASP A 98 33.86 33.16 -22.50
N CYS A 99 33.82 31.82 -22.44
CA CYS A 99 34.99 30.96 -22.28
C CYS A 99 34.73 29.72 -23.14
N GLU A 100 34.94 29.90 -24.45
CA GLU A 100 35.29 28.83 -25.37
C GLU A 100 36.67 28.30 -24.96
N GLU A 101 36.71 27.18 -24.26
CA GLU A 101 37.86 26.28 -24.30
C GLU A 101 37.31 24.88 -24.52
N GLY A 102 37.62 24.34 -25.70
CA GLY A 102 37.24 23.01 -26.12
C GLY A 102 37.80 21.95 -25.18
N PHE A 103 36.90 21.16 -24.61
CA PHE A 103 37.25 19.86 -24.06
C PHE A 103 36.73 18.81 -25.04
N GLU A 104 37.65 18.21 -25.77
CA GLU A 104 37.37 17.13 -26.72
C GLU A 104 36.63 15.98 -26.02
N ASP A 105 35.47 15.60 -26.57
CA ASP A 105 34.63 14.51 -26.11
C ASP A 105 35.35 13.14 -26.19
N PRO A 106 35.66 12.44 -25.08
CA PRO A 106 36.01 11.02 -25.14
C PRO A 106 34.73 10.19 -25.01
N GLU A 107 33.77 10.40 -25.91
CA GLU A 107 32.51 9.65 -25.94
C GLU A 107 32.58 8.36 -26.79
N VAL A 108 33.72 8.09 -27.44
CA VAL A 108 33.86 6.96 -28.37
C VAL A 108 34.43 5.70 -27.69
N GLU A 109 35.26 5.83 -26.63
CA GLU A 109 35.86 4.66 -25.96
C GLU A 109 35.01 4.06 -24.81
N ARG A 110 34.00 4.78 -24.30
CA ARG A 110 33.05 4.23 -23.31
C ARG A 110 31.87 3.48 -23.93
N LYS A 111 31.65 3.62 -25.24
CA LYS A 111 30.56 2.93 -25.96
C LYS A 111 30.97 1.54 -26.46
N THR A 112 32.26 1.25 -26.53
CA THR A 112 32.80 -0.09 -26.83
C THR A 112 32.84 -0.99 -25.59
N SER A 113 33.28 -0.47 -24.43
CA SER A 113 33.37 -1.26 -23.19
C SER A 113 32.03 -1.60 -22.52
N LEU A 114 30.97 -0.81 -22.73
CA LEU A 114 29.61 -1.15 -22.24
C LEU A 114 28.85 -2.12 -23.14
N LYS A 115 29.31 -2.35 -24.38
CA LYS A 115 28.74 -3.38 -25.26
C LYS A 115 29.34 -4.76 -24.99
N GLU A 116 30.57 -4.83 -24.49
CA GLU A 116 31.26 -6.11 -24.22
C GLU A 116 30.86 -6.77 -22.89
N LEU A 117 30.20 -6.05 -21.98
CA LEU A 117 29.70 -6.63 -20.70
C LEU A 117 28.27 -7.19 -20.78
N ASP A 118 27.51 -6.91 -21.84
CA ASP A 118 26.16 -7.45 -22.04
C ASP A 118 26.14 -8.76 -22.87
N GLU A 119 27.26 -9.15 -23.50
CA GLU A 119 27.32 -10.31 -24.41
C GLU A 119 27.78 -11.64 -23.76
N ARG A 120 28.11 -11.66 -22.46
CA ARG A 120 28.44 -12.90 -21.72
C ARG A 120 27.45 -13.28 -20.63
N ALA A 121 26.25 -12.70 -20.64
CA ALA A 121 25.16 -13.19 -19.82
C ALA A 121 24.34 -14.20 -20.63
N ASP A 122 24.82 -15.45 -20.71
CA ASP A 122 23.96 -16.58 -21.07
C ASP A 122 22.64 -16.41 -20.31
N PRO A 123 21.49 -16.29 -20.97
CA PRO A 123 20.22 -16.09 -20.29
C PRO A 123 19.92 -17.38 -19.54
N LYS A 124 20.44 -17.46 -18.30
CA LYS A 124 20.30 -18.59 -17.39
C LYS A 124 18.82 -18.93 -17.37
N MET A 125 18.44 -20.04 -18.01
CA MET A 125 17.03 -20.35 -18.24
C MET A 125 16.33 -20.51 -16.88
N VAL A 126 15.66 -19.46 -16.42
CA VAL A 126 14.96 -19.47 -15.14
C VAL A 126 13.68 -20.28 -15.31
N GLN A 127 13.51 -21.30 -14.48
CA GLN A 127 12.32 -22.14 -14.51
C GLN A 127 11.06 -21.29 -14.25
N ARG A 128 10.19 -21.20 -15.25
CA ARG A 128 8.90 -20.48 -15.16
C ARG A 128 7.89 -21.31 -14.37
N LEU A 129 7.07 -20.63 -13.58
CA LEU A 129 6.11 -21.27 -12.67
C LEU A 129 4.67 -20.90 -13.00
N THR A 130 3.77 -21.85 -12.84
CA THR A 130 2.33 -21.69 -13.05
C THR A 130 1.55 -21.83 -11.75
N TYR A 131 0.51 -21.02 -11.57
CA TYR A 131 -0.35 -21.13 -10.39
C TYR A 131 -1.12 -22.45 -10.42
N ARG A 132 -1.17 -23.14 -9.28
CA ARG A 132 -1.90 -24.41 -9.13
C ARG A 132 -3.40 -24.23 -8.92
N LYS A 133 -3.82 -23.05 -8.44
CA LYS A 133 -5.25 -22.71 -8.24
C LYS A 133 -5.79 -21.99 -9.47
N ARG A 134 -7.10 -22.11 -9.70
CA ARG A 134 -7.83 -21.42 -10.78
C ARG A 134 -7.72 -19.88 -10.70
N HIS A 135 -7.40 -19.31 -9.54
CA HIS A 135 -7.20 -17.87 -9.38
C HIS A 135 -5.83 -17.45 -9.92
N SER A 136 -5.84 -16.68 -11.01
CA SER A 136 -4.64 -16.19 -11.70
C SER A 136 -4.15 -14.82 -11.21
N TYR A 137 -4.93 -14.12 -10.39
CA TYR A 137 -4.61 -12.76 -9.96
C TYR A 137 -3.74 -12.73 -8.69
N ALA A 138 -2.84 -11.75 -8.64
CA ALA A 138 -1.99 -11.46 -7.50
C ALA A 138 -2.78 -10.75 -6.39
N THR A 139 -3.49 -11.51 -5.57
CA THR A 139 -4.30 -11.01 -4.45
C THR A 139 -3.70 -11.42 -3.10
N LYS A 140 -4.08 -10.74 -2.01
CA LYS A 140 -3.62 -11.08 -0.65
C LYS A 140 -3.95 -12.51 -0.22
N SER A 141 -5.01 -13.12 -0.76
CA SER A 141 -5.38 -14.52 -0.49
C SER A 141 -4.63 -15.53 -1.36
N ASN A 142 -4.09 -15.09 -2.49
CA ASN A 142 -3.39 -15.92 -3.47
C ASN A 142 -1.89 -15.62 -3.47
N GLN A 143 -1.31 -15.46 -2.27
CA GLN A 143 0.14 -15.36 -2.11
C GLN A 143 0.75 -16.75 -2.11
N HIS A 144 1.91 -16.88 -2.75
CA HIS A 144 2.62 -18.16 -2.90
C HIS A 144 4.09 -18.01 -2.50
N ARG A 145 4.66 -19.10 -2.00
CA ARG A 145 6.10 -19.27 -1.81
C ARG A 145 6.62 -20.20 -2.90
N VAL A 146 7.73 -19.82 -3.53
CA VAL A 146 8.45 -20.73 -4.43
C VAL A 146 9.27 -21.68 -3.57
N VAL A 147 9.06 -22.98 -3.72
CA VAL A 147 9.73 -24.03 -2.95
C VAL A 147 10.34 -25.04 -3.92
N LYS A 148 11.58 -25.46 -3.67
CA LYS A 148 12.21 -26.60 -4.35
C LYS A 148 11.65 -27.88 -3.77
N THR A 149 11.08 -28.74 -4.61
CA THR A 149 10.68 -30.08 -4.18
C THR A 149 11.89 -31.01 -4.13
N PRO A 150 11.80 -32.16 -3.42
CA PRO A 150 12.86 -33.16 -3.43
C PRO A 150 13.28 -33.61 -4.83
N GLY A 151 12.35 -33.64 -5.79
CA GLY A 151 12.64 -33.93 -7.21
C GLY A 151 13.23 -32.75 -8.00
N GLY A 152 13.80 -31.74 -7.34
CA GLY A 152 14.51 -30.62 -7.97
C GLY A 152 13.63 -29.57 -8.66
N LYS A 153 12.31 -29.77 -8.76
CA LYS A 153 11.39 -28.85 -9.44
C LYS A 153 11.01 -27.68 -8.53
N LEU A 154 11.02 -26.46 -9.06
CA LEU A 154 10.43 -25.31 -8.38
C LEU A 154 8.91 -25.35 -8.51
N ILE A 155 8.19 -25.17 -7.39
CA ILE A 155 6.72 -25.19 -7.35
C ILE A 155 6.18 -24.04 -6.48
N TYR A 156 5.05 -23.45 -6.88
CA TYR A 156 4.28 -22.55 -6.02
C TYR A 156 3.51 -23.32 -4.94
N GLN A 157 3.83 -23.05 -3.68
CA GLN A 157 3.02 -23.44 -2.52
C GLN A 157 2.20 -22.25 -2.02
N THR A 158 0.89 -22.43 -1.87
CA THR A 158 0.01 -21.35 -1.38
C THR A 158 0.30 -21.05 0.08
N THR A 159 0.59 -19.79 0.38
CA THR A 159 0.74 -19.30 1.75
C THR A 159 -0.60 -18.85 2.32
N LYS A 160 -0.84 -19.15 3.60
CA LYS A 160 -1.98 -18.59 4.33
C LYS A 160 -1.72 -17.11 4.62
N LYS A 161 -2.80 -16.30 4.70
CA LYS A 161 -2.70 -14.91 5.18
C LYS A 161 -2.17 -14.91 6.61
N ARG A 162 -1.24 -13.99 6.89
CA ARG A 162 -0.77 -13.72 8.25
C ARG A 162 -1.92 -13.20 9.10
N ALA A 163 -2.06 -13.73 10.31
CA ALA A 163 -3.07 -13.29 11.25
C ALA A 163 -2.54 -12.17 12.15
N SER A 164 -3.38 -11.19 12.43
CA SER A 164 -3.21 -10.35 13.61
C SER A 164 -3.73 -11.13 14.81
N GLY A 165 -2.85 -11.51 15.74
CA GLY A 165 -3.30 -12.13 16.99
C GLY A 165 -3.83 -11.11 18.00
N PRO A 166 -4.14 -11.57 19.23
CA PRO A 166 -4.88 -10.79 20.21
C PRO A 166 -4.05 -9.61 20.73
N LYS A 167 -4.71 -8.47 20.83
CA LYS A 167 -4.14 -7.22 21.34
C LYS A 167 -4.98 -6.73 22.50
N CYS A 168 -4.31 -6.09 23.46
CA CYS A 168 -5.00 -5.39 24.53
C CYS A 168 -5.73 -4.16 23.97
N PRO A 169 -7.02 -3.94 24.26
CA PRO A 169 -7.76 -2.78 23.77
C PRO A 169 -7.26 -1.46 24.39
N VAL A 170 -6.79 -1.48 25.65
CA VAL A 170 -6.28 -0.29 26.34
C VAL A 170 -4.90 0.12 25.83
N THR A 171 -3.93 -0.82 25.87
CA THR A 171 -2.53 -0.50 25.53
C THR A 171 -2.20 -0.68 24.04
N GLY A 172 -3.05 -1.35 23.25
CA GLY A 172 -2.76 -1.75 21.86
C GLY A 172 -1.66 -2.81 21.69
N LYS A 173 -0.93 -3.13 22.77
CA LYS A 173 0.15 -4.12 22.80
C LYS A 173 -0.39 -5.55 22.60
N ARG A 174 0.42 -6.40 21.96
CA ARG A 174 0.14 -7.83 21.82
C ARG A 174 0.08 -8.53 23.18
N ILE A 175 -0.83 -9.47 23.33
CA ILE A 175 -0.92 -10.28 24.55
C ILE A 175 0.13 -11.40 24.47
N GLN A 176 1.07 -11.39 25.41
CA GLN A 176 2.10 -12.40 25.51
C GLN A 176 1.50 -13.75 25.93
N GLY A 177 2.11 -14.85 25.45
CA GLY A 177 1.69 -16.21 25.76
C GLY A 177 0.58 -16.76 24.86
N ILE A 178 -0.02 -15.95 23.97
CA ILE A 178 -1.06 -16.42 23.04
C ILE A 178 -0.55 -16.33 21.58
N PRO A 179 -0.61 -17.42 20.80
CA PRO A 179 -0.03 -17.49 19.46
C PRO A 179 -0.85 -16.69 18.43
N HIS A 180 -0.19 -16.07 17.46
CA HIS A 180 -0.86 -15.28 16.40
C HIS A 180 -1.40 -16.18 15.27
N LEU A 181 -2.57 -16.77 15.50
CA LEU A 181 -3.19 -17.72 14.56
C LEU A 181 -4.44 -17.15 13.88
N ARG A 182 -4.90 -17.81 12.81
CA ARG A 182 -6.17 -17.43 12.16
C ARG A 182 -7.35 -17.91 13.00
N PRO A 183 -8.55 -17.28 12.90
CA PRO A 183 -9.71 -17.67 13.70
C PRO A 183 -10.07 -19.17 13.61
N ALA A 184 -9.90 -19.78 12.44
CA ALA A 184 -10.15 -21.22 12.25
C ALA A 184 -9.18 -22.13 13.03
N GLU A 185 -7.96 -21.65 13.32
CA GLU A 185 -6.93 -22.39 14.06
C GLU A 185 -7.09 -22.24 15.58
N TYR A 186 -7.83 -21.21 16.04
CA TYR A 186 -8.18 -21.01 17.46
C TYR A 186 -9.31 -21.94 17.97
N LYS A 187 -9.92 -22.72 17.08
CA LYS A 187 -10.99 -23.68 17.43
C LYS A 187 -10.49 -24.68 18.49
N ARG A 188 -11.39 -25.08 19.40
CA ARG A 188 -11.09 -26.01 20.51
C ARG A 188 -10.48 -27.34 20.05
N SER A 189 -10.84 -27.82 18.85
CA SER A 189 -10.32 -29.06 18.27
C SER A 189 -8.89 -28.97 17.74
N ARG A 190 -8.36 -27.75 17.53
CA ARG A 190 -7.02 -27.54 16.95
C ARG A 190 -6.01 -27.01 17.96
N LEU A 191 -6.49 -26.30 18.98
CA LEU A 191 -5.64 -25.69 19.99
C LEU A 191 -6.20 -25.92 21.40
N SER A 192 -5.34 -26.42 22.27
CA SER A 192 -5.63 -26.63 23.70
C SER A 192 -5.95 -25.32 24.42
N ARG A 193 -6.56 -25.41 25.62
CA ARG A 193 -6.97 -24.22 26.40
C ARG A 193 -5.78 -23.40 26.92
N ASN A 194 -4.74 -24.08 27.43
CA ASN A 194 -3.53 -23.43 27.95
C ASN A 194 -2.85 -22.51 26.93
N ARG A 195 -2.86 -22.86 25.63
CA ARG A 195 -2.28 -22.04 24.56
C ARG A 195 -3.16 -20.86 24.13
N ARG A 196 -4.42 -20.80 24.57
CA ARG A 196 -5.39 -19.74 24.20
C ARG A 196 -5.65 -18.75 25.31
N THR A 197 -5.26 -19.07 26.53
CA THR A 197 -5.59 -18.31 27.73
C THR A 197 -4.34 -18.02 28.53
N VAL A 198 -4.42 -17.04 29.42
CA VAL A 198 -3.35 -16.77 30.39
C VAL A 198 -3.98 -16.82 31.78
N ASN A 199 -3.31 -17.49 32.73
CA ASN A 199 -3.81 -17.66 34.09
C ASN A 199 -3.61 -16.38 34.92
N ARG A 200 -4.46 -15.36 34.67
CA ARG A 200 -4.60 -14.14 35.48
C ARG A 200 -5.99 -13.53 35.27
N ALA A 201 -6.37 -12.56 36.12
CA ALA A 201 -7.55 -11.75 35.89
C ALA A 201 -7.52 -11.07 34.51
N TYR A 202 -8.62 -11.16 33.76
CA TYR A 202 -8.74 -10.69 32.37
C TYR A 202 -7.67 -11.26 31.41
N GLY A 203 -7.16 -12.46 31.70
CA GLY A 203 -6.19 -13.16 30.88
C GLY A 203 -6.66 -13.36 29.43
N GLY A 204 -5.79 -13.04 28.47
CA GLY A 204 -6.13 -13.13 27.06
C GLY A 204 -6.95 -11.97 26.48
N VAL A 205 -7.36 -11.01 27.32
CA VAL A 205 -8.06 -9.79 26.89
C VAL A 205 -7.22 -8.55 27.18
N LEU A 206 -6.72 -8.43 28.41
CA LEU A 206 -5.93 -7.28 28.84
C LEU A 206 -4.45 -7.63 29.00
N SER A 207 -3.57 -6.64 28.82
CA SER A 207 -2.14 -6.74 29.16
C SER A 207 -1.95 -6.75 30.68
N GLY A 208 -0.83 -7.31 31.16
CA GLY A 208 -0.54 -7.32 32.61
C GLY A 208 -0.49 -5.92 33.22
N SER A 209 0.08 -4.93 32.50
CA SER A 209 0.11 -3.54 32.93
C SER A 209 -1.28 -2.93 33.06
N ALA A 210 -2.15 -3.15 32.06
CA ALA A 210 -3.52 -2.64 32.09
C ALA A 210 -4.36 -3.27 33.22
N VAL A 211 -4.11 -4.53 33.55
CA VAL A 211 -4.75 -5.19 34.70
C VAL A 211 -4.29 -4.55 36.01
N ARG A 212 -2.97 -4.34 36.18
CA ARG A 212 -2.41 -3.67 37.38
C ARG A 212 -2.99 -2.27 37.57
N GLU A 213 -2.98 -1.45 36.53
CA GLU A 213 -3.56 -0.10 36.58
C GLU A 213 -5.05 -0.12 36.90
N ARG A 214 -5.80 -1.12 36.43
CA ARG A 214 -7.22 -1.26 36.72
C ARG A 214 -7.46 -1.62 38.18
N ILE A 215 -6.66 -2.51 38.74
CA ILE A 215 -6.73 -2.90 40.17
C ILE A 215 -6.40 -1.68 41.05
N ILE A 216 -5.29 -1.00 40.78
CA ILE A 216 -4.87 0.17 41.57
C ILE A 216 -5.91 1.29 41.48
N ARG A 217 -6.42 1.60 40.27
CA ARG A 217 -7.46 2.61 40.11
C ARG A 217 -8.74 2.25 40.84
N ALA A 218 -9.19 1.00 40.75
CA ALA A 218 -10.38 0.55 41.47
C ALA A 218 -10.19 0.71 42.99
N PHE A 219 -9.04 0.29 43.52
CA PHE A 219 -8.71 0.45 44.94
C PHE A 219 -8.73 1.92 45.38
N LEU A 220 -7.96 2.79 44.71
CA LEU A 220 -7.89 4.21 45.08
C LEU A 220 -9.24 4.93 44.98
N VAL A 221 -10.08 4.55 44.00
CA VAL A 221 -11.42 5.13 43.87
C VAL A 221 -12.33 4.70 45.03
N GLU A 222 -12.24 3.44 45.47
CA GLU A 222 -12.99 2.99 46.65
C GLU A 222 -12.50 3.66 47.94
N GLU A 223 -11.19 3.78 48.14
CA GLU A 223 -10.61 4.51 49.28
C GLU A 223 -11.07 5.98 49.31
N GLN A 224 -11.02 6.66 48.16
CA GLN A 224 -11.51 8.04 48.04
C GLN A 224 -13.01 8.15 48.32
N LYS A 225 -13.82 7.14 47.95
CA LYS A 225 -15.26 7.13 48.28
C LYS A 225 -15.48 7.03 49.80
N ILE A 226 -14.70 6.21 50.50
CA ILE A 226 -14.78 6.08 51.96
C ILE A 226 -14.39 7.40 52.63
N VAL A 227 -13.26 7.98 52.25
CA VAL A 227 -12.80 9.28 52.79
C VAL A 227 -13.85 10.38 52.56
N LYS A 228 -14.43 10.45 51.35
CA LYS A 228 -15.51 11.41 51.05
C LYS A 228 -16.74 11.20 51.92
N LYS A 229 -17.12 9.95 52.22
CA LYS A 229 -18.25 9.65 53.12
C LYS A 229 -17.95 10.08 54.56
N VAL A 230 -16.77 9.77 55.07
CA VAL A 230 -16.36 10.13 56.44
C VAL A 230 -16.31 11.65 56.63
N LEU A 231 -15.66 12.37 55.70
CA LEU A 231 -15.61 13.84 55.73
C LEU A 231 -17.01 14.47 55.67
N LYS A 232 -17.94 13.86 54.91
CA LYS A 232 -19.33 14.33 54.85
C LYS A 232 -20.04 14.13 56.20
N ILE A 233 -19.82 12.99 56.87
CA ILE A 233 -20.38 12.70 58.19
C ILE A 233 -19.83 13.67 59.25
N GLN A 234 -18.51 13.92 59.26
CA GLN A 234 -17.89 14.88 60.20
C GLN A 234 -18.45 16.30 60.02
N LYS A 235 -18.51 16.81 58.78
CA LYS A 235 -19.11 18.12 58.48
C LYS A 235 -20.57 18.22 58.90
N SER A 236 -21.36 17.14 58.75
CA SER A 236 -22.74 17.14 59.22
C SER A 236 -22.86 17.16 60.73
N LYS A 237 -21.96 16.49 61.46
CA LYS A 237 -21.91 16.51 62.93
C LYS A 237 -21.50 17.88 63.47
N GLU A 238 -20.47 18.49 62.90
CA GLU A 238 -20.02 19.85 63.28
C GLU A 238 -21.13 20.90 63.08
N LYS A 239 -21.86 20.83 61.97
CA LYS A 239 -22.99 21.74 61.69
C LYS A 239 -24.19 21.53 62.62
N GLN A 240 -24.38 20.33 63.15
CA GLN A 240 -25.39 20.06 64.18
C GLN A 240 -24.94 20.61 65.54
N ALA A 241 -23.66 20.44 65.89
CA ALA A 241 -23.08 20.98 67.11
C ALA A 241 -23.11 22.52 67.13
N SER A 242 -22.87 23.20 66.00
CA SER A 242 -22.92 24.67 65.93
C SER A 242 -24.34 25.26 65.91
N LYS A 243 -25.37 24.43 65.79
CA LYS A 243 -26.79 24.83 65.79
C LYS A 243 -27.47 24.61 67.16
N SER A 244 -26.79 23.88 68.04
CA SER A 244 -27.22 23.61 69.42
C SER A 244 -26.55 24.61 70.33
#